data_AF-A0A7D5BUA5-F1
#
_entry.id   AF-A0A7D5BUA5-F1
#
_cell.length_a   1.000
_cell.length_b   1.000
_cell.length_c   1.000
_cell.angle_alpha   90.00
_cell.angle_beta   90.00
_cell.angle_gamma   90.00
#
_symmetry.space_group_name_H-M   'P 1'
#
loop_
_entity.id
_entity.type
_entity.pdbx_description
1 polymer ?
#
loop_
_entity_poly.entity_id
_entity_poly.type
_entity_poly.pdbx_seq_one_letter_code
_entity_poly.pdbx_strand_id
1 'polypeptide(L)' 'MVSRENAVIGTCIALTVAVALLVESLTVSYPEWAPLALFIGGGVVVPLAINETLDRRETA' A
#
# COMPACT_ATOMS: atom_id res chain seq x y z
N MET A 1 -2.13 22.81 -4.36
CA MET A 1 -0.67 22.58 -4.47
C MET A 1 -0.46 21.13 -4.06
N VAL A 2 -0.39 20.19 -5.01
CA VAL A 2 -0.16 18.79 -4.68
C VAL A 2 1.33 18.68 -4.33
N SER A 3 1.65 18.59 -3.03
CA SER A 3 3.01 18.25 -2.59
C SER A 3 3.34 16.85 -3.11
N ARG A 4 4.62 16.60 -3.41
CA ARG A 4 5.10 15.28 -3.86
C ARG A 4 4.66 14.17 -2.89
N GLU A 5 4.64 14.48 -1.59
CA GLU A 5 4.11 13.61 -0.53
C GLU A 5 2.64 13.23 -0.73
N ASN A 6 1.77 14.20 -1.06
CA ASN A 6 0.35 13.92 -1.24
C ASN A 6 0.09 13.03 -2.46
N ALA A 7 0.93 13.10 -3.49
CA ALA A 7 0.85 12.22 -4.66
C ALA A 7 1.28 10.78 -4.32
N VAL A 8 2.33 10.62 -3.52
CA VAL A 8 2.83 9.31 -3.06
C VAL A 8 1.80 8.64 -2.16
N ILE A 9 1.29 9.38 -1.16
CA ILE A 9 0.24 8.89 -0.25
C ILE A 9 -1.02 8.51 -1.05
N GLY A 10 -1.45 9.37 -1.98
CA GLY A 10 -2.59 9.10 -2.85
C GLY A 10 -2.40 7.84 -3.71
N THR A 11 -1.20 7.63 -4.24
CA THR A 11 -0.88 6.45 -5.06
C THR A 11 -0.90 5.17 -4.22
N CYS A 12 -0.33 5.20 -3.01
CA CYS A 12 -0.37 4.06 -2.08
C CYS A 12 -1.79 3.69 -1.64
N ILE A 13 -2.64 4.68 -1.37
CA ILE A 13 -4.06 4.46 -1.06
C ILE A 13 -4.76 3.81 -2.26
N ALA A 14 -4.58 4.34 -3.47
CA ALA A 14 -5.17 3.78 -4.69
C ALA A 14 -4.72 2.34 -4.95
N LEU A 15 -3.44 2.04 -4.73
CA LEU A 15 -2.88 0.68 -4.87
C LEU A 15 -3.46 -0.29 -3.84
N THR A 16 -3.63 0.15 -2.59
CA THR A 16 -4.22 -0.68 -1.52
C THR A 16 -5.68 -1.04 -1.86
N VAL A 17 -6.45 -0.07 -2.36
CA VAL A 17 -7.83 -0.29 -2.83
C VAL A 17 -7.87 -1.26 -4.01
N ALA A 18 -6.99 -1.08 -5.00
CA ALA A 18 -6.93 -1.96 -6.17
C ALA A 18 -6.59 -3.41 -5.79
N VAL A 19 -5.66 -3.61 -4.84
CA VAL A 19 -5.30 -4.94 -4.33
C VAL A 19 -6.47 -5.56 -3.56
N ALA A 20 -7.17 -4.79 -2.72
CA ALA A 20 -8.34 -5.30 -1.99
C ALA A 20 -9.44 -5.79 -2.95
N LEU A 21 -9.74 -5.02 -3.99
CA LEU A 21 -10.73 -5.39 -5.02
C LEU A 21 -10.30 -6.62 -5.82
N LEU A 22 -9.00 -6.74 -6.13
CA LEU A 22 -8.45 -7.91 -6.81
C LEU A 22 -8.57 -9.17 -5.96
N VAL A 23 -8.25 -9.06 -4.66
CA VAL A 23 -8.36 -10.17 -3.70
C VAL A 23 -9.82 -10.60 -3.51
N GLU A 24 -10.76 -9.65 -3.46
CA GLU A 24 -12.19 -9.97 -3.43
C GLU A 24 -12.64 -10.70 -4.70
N SER A 25 -12.19 -10.22 -5.87
CA SER A 25 -12.55 -10.78 -7.18
C SER A 25 -12.05 -12.20 -7.41
N LEU A 26 -10.99 -12.62 -6.71
CA LEU A 26 -10.38 -13.94 -6.90
C LEU A 26 -11.19 -15.07 -6.24
N THR A 27 -12.17 -14.78 -5.36
CA THR A 27 -13.00 -15.80 -4.65
C THR A 27 -12.20 -16.95 -4.04
N VAL A 28 -10.94 -16.70 -3.71
CA VAL A 28 -10.04 -17.73 -3.16
C VAL A 28 -10.38 -17.91 -1.68
N SER A 29 -10.47 -19.16 -1.23
CA SER A 29 -10.64 -19.45 0.18
C SER A 29 -9.29 -19.26 0.88
N TYR A 30 -9.17 -18.19 1.66
CA TYR A 30 -7.94 -17.85 2.36
C TYR A 30 -7.99 -18.33 3.82
N PRO A 31 -6.84 -18.66 4.43
CA PRO A 31 -6.75 -18.78 5.88
C PRO A 31 -7.16 -17.45 6.55
N GLU A 32 -7.81 -17.51 7.72
CA GLU A 32 -8.32 -16.31 8.42
C GLU A 32 -7.27 -15.23 8.70
N TRP A 33 -5.99 -15.63 8.82
CA TRP A 33 -4.87 -14.71 9.05
C TRP A 33 -4.39 -13.99 7.78
N ALA A 34 -4.68 -14.52 6.59
CA ALA A 34 -4.16 -14.01 5.33
C ALA A 34 -4.71 -12.62 4.96
N PRO A 35 -6.02 -12.29 5.15
CA PRO A 35 -6.53 -10.94 4.97
C PRO A 35 -5.85 -9.92 5.89
N LEU A 36 -5.58 -10.29 7.14
CA LEU A 36 -4.91 -9.41 8.11
C LEU A 36 -3.45 -9.12 7.69
N ALA A 37 -2.73 -10.16 7.25
CA ALA A 37 -1.36 -10.02 6.75
C ALA A 37 -1.30 -9.16 5.47
N LEU A 38 -2.26 -9.32 4.56
CA LEU A 38 -2.40 -8.48 3.36
C LEU A 38 -2.68 -7.02 3.70
N PHE A 39 -3.56 -6.77 4.67
CA PHE A 39 -3.90 -5.43 5.12
C PHE A 39 -2.71 -4.73 5.78
N ILE A 40 -2.00 -5.41 6.68
CA ILE A 40 -0.82 -4.85 7.36
C ILE A 40 0.34 -4.68 6.36
N GLY A 41 0.64 -5.72 5.57
CA GLY A 41 1.72 -5.68 4.58
C GLY A 41 1.49 -4.65 3.50
N GLY A 42 0.35 -4.72 2.81
CA GLY A 42 0.02 -3.86 1.68
C GLY A 42 -0.42 -2.45 2.10
N GLY A 43 -1.20 -2.33 3.18
CA GLY A 43 -1.77 -1.06 3.60
C GLY A 43 -0.89 -0.24 4.54
N VAL A 44 0.07 -0.86 5.24
CA VAL A 44 0.92 -0.16 6.23
C VAL A 44 2.40 -0.26 5.89
N VAL A 45 2.93 -1.47 5.74
CA VAL A 45 4.38 -1.68 5.56
C VAL A 45 4.88 -1.17 4.21
N VAL A 46 4.18 -1.52 3.11
CA VAL A 46 4.58 -1.09 1.77
C VAL A 46 4.57 0.44 1.61
N PRO A 47 3.52 1.19 2.04
CA PRO A 47 3.53 2.65 1.98
C PRO A 47 4.64 3.29 2.81
N LEU A 48 4.91 2.77 4.02
CA LEU A 48 5.99 3.24 4.88
C LEU A 48 7.36 3.06 4.21
N ALA A 49 7.63 1.87 3.67
CA ALA A 49 8.89 1.58 2.99
C ALA A 49 9.08 2.45 1.74
N ILE A 50 8.02 2.64 0.94
CA ILE A 50 8.07 3.54 -0.22
C ILE A 50 8.39 4.96 0.22
N ASN A 51 7.70 5.48 1.25
CA ASN A 51 7.92 6.83 1.73
C ASN A 51 9.36 7.03 2.24
N GLU A 52 9.87 6.09 3.04
CA GLU A 52 11.24 6.16 3.55
C GLU A 52 12.30 6.09 2.44
N THR A 53 12.08 5.27 1.39
CA THR A 53 13.00 5.22 0.25
C THR A 53 13.00 6.50 -0.58
N LEU A 54 11.87 7.19 -0.68
CA LEU A 54 11.76 8.46 -1.39
C LEU A 54 12.40 9.60 -0.60
N ASP A 55 12.21 9.63 0.71
CA ASP A 55 12.81 10.59 1.63
C ASP A 55 14.36 10.48 1.61
N ARG A 56 14.88 9.25 1.60
CA ARG A 56 16.31 8.97 1.45
C ARG A 56 16.91 9.44 0.12
N ARG A 57 16.09 9.55 -0.94
CA ARG A 57 16.53 10.05 -2.25
C ARG A 57 16.45 11.57 -2.38
N GLU A 58 15.67 12.25 -1.55
CA GLU A 58 15.68 13.72 -1.49
C GLU A 58 16.83 14.28 -0.66
N THR A 59 17.34 13.47 0.28
CA THR A 59 18.40 13.86 1.22
C THR A 59 19.81 13.50 0.74
N ALA A 60 19.95 12.79 -0.39
CA ALA A 60 21.22 12.39 -1.01
C ALA A 60 21.51 13.23 -2.26
#